data_AF-A0A7K7TQY4-F1
#
_entry.id   AF-A0A7K7TQY4-F1
#
_cell.length_a   1.000
_cell.length_b   1.000
_cell.length_c   1.000
_cell.angle_alpha   90.00
_cell.angle_beta   90.00
_cell.angle_gamma   90.00
#
_symmetry.space_group_name_H-M   'P 1'
#
loop_
_entity.id
_entity.type
_entity.pdbx_description
1 polymer ?
#
loop_
_entity_poly.entity_id
_entity_poly.type
_entity_poly.pdbx_seq_one_letter_code
_entity_poly.pdbx_strand_id
1 'polypeptide(L)'
;PIRSRAYKWYVPHEVYPNTTYPPYCAGPGYVLSADLAGKIYRDSFVGICLQALGVAVAHSPWGVFNMYRVAYEKCRFSRLV
;
A
#
# COMPACT_ATOMS: atom_id res chain seq x y z
N PRO A 1 -9.48 2.08 -9.16
CA PRO A 1 -10.10 3.41 -8.89
C PRO A 1 -11.62 3.29 -8.73
N ILE A 2 -12.19 3.78 -7.62
CA ILE A 2 -13.64 3.83 -7.45
C ILE A 2 -14.20 5.01 -8.25
N ARG A 3 -15.22 4.79 -9.09
CA ARG A 3 -15.75 5.81 -10.02
C ARG A 3 -17.04 6.49 -9.55
N SER A 4 -17.62 6.03 -8.44
CA SER A 4 -18.79 6.68 -7.85
C SER A 4 -18.36 7.71 -6.81
N ARG A 5 -18.91 8.93 -6.93
CA ARG A 5 -18.68 10.04 -5.99
C ARG A 5 -19.22 9.79 -4.58
N ALA A 6 -20.04 8.75 -4.39
CA ALA A 6 -20.59 8.38 -3.09
C ALA A 6 -19.55 7.77 -2.12
N TYR A 7 -18.36 7.40 -2.61
CA TYR A 7 -17.34 6.72 -1.82
C TYR A 7 -16.15 7.64 -1.51
N LYS A 8 -15.60 7.52 -0.28
CA LYS A 8 -14.40 8.25 0.16
C LYS A 8 -13.23 8.19 -0.82
N TRP A 9 -13.02 7.03 -1.44
CA TRP A 9 -11.88 6.77 -2.33
C TRP A 9 -12.23 6.97 -3.82
N TYR A 10 -13.20 7.84 -4.11
CA TYR A 10 -13.56 8.23 -5.46
C TYR A 10 -12.35 8.83 -6.19
N VAL A 11 -12.10 8.36 -7.41
CA VAL A 11 -11.10 8.93 -8.31
C VAL A 11 -11.73 9.15 -9.70
N PRO A 12 -11.81 10.41 -10.16
CA PRO A 12 -12.34 10.75 -11.49
C PRO A 12 -11.45 10.19 -12.61
N HIS A 13 -12.04 10.00 -13.81
CA HIS A 13 -11.28 9.56 -14.99
C HIS A 13 -10.28 10.62 -15.46
N GLU A 14 -10.59 11.90 -15.24
CA GLU A 14 -9.76 13.05 -15.58
C GLU A 14 -8.47 13.07 -14.76
N VAL A 15 -8.49 12.55 -13.52
CA VAL A 15 -7.32 12.44 -12.65
C VAL A 15 -6.57 11.14 -12.87
N TYR A 16 -7.28 10.03 -13.11
CA TYR A 16 -6.67 8.74 -13.39
C TYR A 16 -7.48 8.00 -14.47
N PRO A 17 -7.02 8.03 -15.75
CA PRO A 17 -7.79 7.51 -16.87
C PRO A 17 -7.87 5.99 -16.88
N ASN A 18 -6.82 5.31 -16.42
CA ASN A 18 -6.75 3.85 -16.43
C ASN A 18 -7.85 3.21 -15.57
N THR A 19 -8.37 2.08 -16.01
CA THR A 19 -9.44 1.34 -15.32
C THR A 19 -8.96 0.67 -14.03
N THR A 20 -7.67 0.35 -13.92
CA THR A 20 -7.08 -0.39 -12.80
C THR A 20 -5.79 0.30 -12.33
N TYR A 21 -5.56 0.32 -11.01
CA TYR A 21 -4.29 0.77 -10.45
C TYR A 21 -3.20 -0.30 -10.68
N PRO A 22 -1.90 0.09 -10.75
CA PRO A 22 -0.82 -0.89 -10.66
C PRO A 22 -0.91 -1.71 -9.37
N PRO A 23 -0.24 -2.87 -9.30
CA PRO A 23 -0.05 -3.58 -8.04
C PRO A 23 0.53 -2.65 -6.96
N TYR A 24 -0.08 -2.65 -5.78
CA TYR A 24 0.36 -1.86 -4.63
C TYR A 24 0.06 -2.57 -3.32
N CYS A 25 0.84 -2.27 -2.28
CA CYS A 25 0.60 -2.78 -0.95
C CYS A 25 -0.62 -2.08 -0.34
N ALA A 26 -1.74 -2.80 -0.20
CA ALA A 26 -2.90 -2.33 0.54
C ALA A 26 -2.77 -2.75 2.01
N GLY A 27 -3.02 -1.86 2.97
CA GLY A 27 -2.70 -2.17 4.35
C GLY A 27 -2.66 -0.96 5.28
N PRO A 28 -2.54 -1.21 6.60
CA PRO A 28 -2.18 -0.17 7.55
C PRO A 28 -0.70 0.25 7.43
N GLY A 29 0.12 -0.52 6.70
CA GLY A 29 1.53 -0.25 6.49
C GLY A 29 2.17 -1.23 5.50
N TYR A 30 3.39 -0.91 5.08
CA TYR A 30 4.25 -1.72 4.23
C TYR A 30 5.72 -1.44 4.56
N VAL A 31 6.63 -2.34 4.19
CA VAL A 31 8.07 -2.20 4.39
C VAL A 31 8.75 -2.06 3.04
N LEU A 32 9.78 -1.21 2.99
CA LEU A 32 10.64 -1.03 1.84
C LEU A 32 12.08 -0.81 2.30
N SER A 33 13.04 -1.07 1.42
CA SER A 33 14.45 -0.76 1.68
C SER A 33 14.68 0.75 1.67
N ALA A 34 15.70 1.21 2.40
CA ALA A 34 16.03 2.63 2.48
C ALA A 34 16.42 3.24 1.12
N ASP A 35 17.09 2.47 0.25
CA ASP A 35 17.44 2.92 -1.10
C ASP A 35 16.21 3.08 -2.00
N LEU A 36 15.18 2.24 -1.81
CA LEU A 36 13.91 2.37 -2.52
C LEU A 36 13.11 3.56 -1.97
N ALA A 37 13.19 3.83 -0.67
CA ALA A 37 12.53 4.97 -0.04
C ALA A 37 13.02 6.30 -0.64
N GLY A 38 14.32 6.40 -0.92
CA GLY A 38 14.90 7.58 -1.57
C GLY A 38 14.47 7.77 -3.03
N LYS A 39 13.98 6.71 -3.69
CA LYS A 39 13.53 6.74 -5.10
C LYS A 39 12.02 7.02 -5.21
N ILE A 40 11.25 6.79 -4.16
CA ILE A 40 9.81 7.07 -4.13
C ILE A 40 9.61 8.56 -3.81
N TYR A 41 9.02 9.30 -4.75
CA TYR A 41 8.69 10.71 -4.55
C TYR A 41 7.54 10.88 -3.54
N ARG A 42 7.54 12.01 -2.82
CA ARG A 42 6.63 12.31 -1.69
C ARG A 42 5.13 12.31 -2.02
N ASP A 43 4.75 12.27 -3.30
CA ASP A 43 3.34 12.28 -3.70
C ASP A 43 2.71 10.87 -3.65
N SER A 44 2.26 10.52 -2.44
CA SER A 44 1.08 9.72 -2.02
C SER A 44 0.64 8.42 -2.73
N PHE A 45 1.14 8.05 -3.91
CA PHE A 45 0.79 6.81 -4.62
C PHE A 45 1.99 5.92 -4.87
N VAL A 46 2.45 5.25 -3.81
CA VAL A 46 3.61 4.35 -3.85
C VAL A 46 3.51 3.29 -4.94
N GLY A 47 2.32 2.70 -5.17
CA GLY A 47 2.14 1.71 -6.24
C GLY A 47 2.47 2.23 -7.64
N ILE A 48 2.15 3.49 -7.92
CA ILE A 48 2.46 4.14 -9.21
C ILE A 48 3.97 4.38 -9.32
N CYS A 49 4.61 4.84 -8.24
CA CYS A 49 6.07 4.98 -8.20
C CYS A 49 6.78 3.64 -8.43
N LEU A 50 6.33 2.56 -7.77
CA LEU A 50 6.90 1.23 -7.94
C LEU A 50 6.75 0.72 -9.38
N GLN A 51 5.59 0.93 -10.00
CA GLN A 51 5.38 0.60 -11.41
C GLN A 51 6.35 1.37 -12.32
N ALA A 52 6.52 2.67 -12.10
CA ALA A 52 7.43 3.51 -12.88
C ALA A 52 8.90 3.07 -12.73
N LEU A 53 9.28 2.58 -11.54
CA LEU A 53 10.60 2.04 -11.24
C LEU A 53 10.79 0.59 -11.69
N GLY A 54 9.76 -0.09 -12.19
CA GLY A 54 9.80 -1.51 -12.55
C GLY A 54 9.97 -2.45 -11.35
N VAL A 55 9.63 -1.99 -10.14
CA VAL A 55 9.77 -2.77 -8.91
C VAL A 55 8.46 -3.50 -8.61
N ALA A 56 8.52 -4.82 -8.49
CA ALA A 56 7.38 -5.64 -8.13
C ALA A 56 7.07 -5.56 -6.62
N VAL A 57 5.78 -5.64 -6.26
CA VAL A 57 5.35 -5.78 -4.87
C VAL A 57 5.48 -7.23 -4.40
N ALA A 58 5.80 -7.42 -3.12
CA ALA A 58 5.86 -8.72 -2.48
C ALA A 58 4.73 -8.89 -1.45
N HIS A 59 4.25 -10.11 -1.27
CA HIS A 59 3.29 -10.42 -0.20
C HIS A 59 4.02 -10.49 1.14
N SER A 60 3.41 -9.90 2.19
CA SER A 60 3.86 -10.12 3.55
C SER A 60 3.39 -11.49 4.06
N PRO A 61 4.03 -12.05 5.11
CA PRO A 61 3.44 -13.12 5.89
C PRO A 61 2.03 -12.74 6.39
N TRP A 62 1.20 -13.74 6.65
CA TRP A 62 -0.14 -13.49 7.20
C TRP A 62 -0.07 -13.02 8.65
N GLY A 63 -0.90 -12.03 9.01
CA GLY A 63 -1.11 -11.63 10.41
C GLY A 63 -0.08 -10.67 11.01
N VAL A 64 0.92 -10.21 10.23
CA VAL A 64 1.90 -9.21 10.70
C VAL A 64 1.38 -7.77 10.62
N PHE A 65 0.64 -7.42 9.57
CA PHE A 65 -0.07 -6.14 9.43
C PHE A 65 -1.57 -6.38 9.59
N ASN A 66 -2.17 -5.80 10.63
CA ASN A 66 -3.58 -6.03 10.96
C ASN A 66 -4.38 -4.74 10.75
N MET A 67 -5.41 -4.80 9.89
CA MET A 67 -6.33 -3.66 9.64
C MET A 67 -7.21 -3.33 10.85
N TYR A 68 -7.42 -4.30 11.73
CA TYR A 68 -8.26 -4.18 12.92
C TYR A 68 -7.40 -4.30 14.17
N ARG A 69 -7.92 -3.76 15.28
CA ARG A 69 -7.28 -3.92 16.58
C ARG A 69 -7.21 -5.39 16.94
N VAL A 70 -6.01 -5.83 17.28
CA VAL A 70 -5.75 -7.17 17.82
C VAL A 70 -5.48 -7.03 19.31
N ALA A 71 -5.99 -7.97 20.12
CA ALA A 71 -5.65 -8.04 21.53
C ALA A 71 -4.13 -8.20 21.70
N TYR A 72 -3.55 -7.43 22.63
CA TYR A 72 -2.12 -7.50 22.89
C TYR A 72 -1.75 -8.86 23.50
N GLU A 73 -0.71 -9.49 22.96
CA GLU A 73 -0.16 -10.74 23.44
C GLU A 73 1.35 -10.73 23.25
N LYS A 74 2.12 -10.80 24.34
CA LYS A 74 3.58 -10.57 24.32
C LYS A 74 4.32 -11.45 23.30
N CYS A 75 4.08 -12.77 23.31
CA CYS A 75 4.80 -13.72 22.45
C CYS A 75 4.47 -13.56 20.97
N ARG A 76 3.22 -13.21 20.66
CA ARG A 76 2.80 -12.89 19.30
C ARG A 76 3.40 -11.57 18.82
N PHE A 77 3.35 -10.53 19.65
CA PHE A 77 3.82 -9.20 19.28
C PHE A 77 5.35 -9.12 19.19
N SER A 78 6.09 -9.95 19.94
CA SER A 78 7.56 -10.04 19.82
C SER A 78 8.04 -10.68 18.51
N ARG A 79 7.13 -11.21 17.68
CA ARG A 79 7.42 -11.81 16.36
C ARG A 79 6.87 -10.96 15.21
N LEU A 80 6.34 -9.77 15.51
CA LEU A 80 5.94 -8.81 14.49
C LEU A 80 7.18 -8.16 13.87
N VAL A 81 6.94 -7.46 12.76
CA VAL A 81 7.94 -6.80 11.91
C VAL A 81 8.86 -5.88 12.71
#